data_AF-A0A8H9WHK9-F1
#
_entry.id   AF-A0A8H9WHK9-F1
#
_cell.length_a   1.000
_cell.length_b   1.000
_cell.length_c   1.000
_cell.angle_alpha   90.00
_cell.angle_beta   90.00
_cell.angle_gamma   90.00
#
_symmetry.space_group_name_H-M   'P 1'
#
loop_
_entity.id
_entity.type
_entity.pdbx_description
1 polymer ?
#
loop_
_entity_poly.entity_id
_entity_poly.type
_entity_poly.pdbx_seq_one_letter_code
_entity_poly.pdbx_strand_id
1 'polypeptide(L)'
;APVWYWEGCLSVPGLKAYVGRPRAIKVDGYDRDGRPLSREFTDWEAHLYQHEHDHLDGILFPYRVADPRHMVTADELEQRDRWPDGWPVPGAREAPIRVVNPGG
;
A
#
# COMPACT_ATOMS: atom_id res chain seq x y z
N ALA A 1 13.05 0.66 9.56
CA ALA A 1 12.15 1.81 9.32
C ALA A 1 11.09 1.38 8.31
N PRO A 2 9.84 1.87 8.42
CA PRO A 2 8.81 1.60 7.43
C PRO A 2 9.17 2.21 6.07
N VAL A 3 8.55 1.69 5.02
CA VAL A 3 8.47 2.30 3.70
C VAL A 3 7.05 2.80 3.49
N TRP A 4 6.93 3.96 2.84
CA TRP A 4 5.66 4.64 2.67
C TRP A 4 5.28 4.68 1.20
N TYR A 5 4.06 4.22 0.91
CA TYR A 5 3.50 4.22 -0.43
C TYR A 5 2.02 4.62 -0.40
N TRP A 6 1.52 5.04 -1.55
CA TRP A 6 0.10 5.22 -1.78
C TRP A 6 -0.56 3.86 -1.98
N GLU A 7 -1.50 3.53 -1.11
CA GLU A 7 -2.38 2.38 -1.27
C GLU A 7 -3.71 2.78 -1.92
N GLY A 8 -4.26 1.84 -2.66
CA GLY A 8 -5.66 1.81 -3.05
C GLY A 8 -6.09 0.36 -3.22
N CYS A 9 -7.38 0.09 -3.15
CA CYS A 9 -7.92 -1.26 -3.22
C CYS A 9 -9.11 -1.30 -4.18
N LEU A 10 -9.23 -2.38 -4.95
CA LEU A 10 -10.42 -2.61 -5.78
C LEU A 10 -11.69 -2.75 -4.93
N SER A 11 -11.56 -3.22 -3.70
CA SER A 11 -12.66 -3.34 -2.73
C SER A 11 -13.07 -2.01 -2.09
N VAL A 12 -12.26 -0.95 -2.23
CA VAL A 12 -12.54 0.40 -1.67
C VAL A 12 -12.32 1.44 -2.77
N PRO A 13 -13.22 1.50 -3.77
CA PRO A 13 -13.04 2.34 -4.95
C PRO A 13 -13.03 3.83 -4.58
N GLY A 14 -12.21 4.61 -5.29
CA GLY A 14 -12.14 6.06 -5.14
C GLY A 14 -11.33 6.57 -3.93
N LEU A 15 -10.96 5.72 -2.98
CA LEU A 15 -10.15 6.09 -1.82
C LEU A 15 -8.67 5.73 -2.02
N LYS A 16 -7.78 6.62 -1.58
CA LYS A 16 -6.33 6.42 -1.51
C LYS A 16 -5.82 6.80 -0.12
N ALA A 17 -4.78 6.14 0.35
CA ALA A 17 -4.12 6.54 1.60
C ALA A 17 -2.60 6.38 1.52
N TYR A 18 -1.88 7.27 2.19
CA TYR A 18 -0.44 7.17 2.34
C TYR A 18 -0.09 6.36 3.59
N VAL A 19 0.27 5.09 3.37
CA VAL A 19 0.42 4.08 4.43
C VAL A 19 1.90 3.73 4.59
N GLY A 20 2.35 3.59 5.84
CA GLY A 20 3.68 3.11 6.18
C GLY A 20 3.62 1.63 6.54
N ARG A 21 4.44 0.80 5.90
CA ARG A 21 4.54 -0.63 6.22
C ARG A 21 5.98 -1.06 6.50
N PRO A 22 6.20 -2.13 7.28
CA PRO A 22 7.49 -2.82 7.35
C PRO A 22 8.16 -2.95 5.98
N ARG A 23 9.44 -2.55 5.90
CA ARG A 23 10.22 -2.54 4.65
C ARG A 23 10.47 -3.94 4.08
N ALA A 24 10.58 -4.95 4.94
CA ALA A 24 10.91 -6.30 4.54
C ALA A 24 10.06 -7.29 5.32
N ILE A 25 9.65 -8.35 4.64
CA ILE A 25 8.90 -9.46 5.22
C ILE A 25 9.47 -10.78 4.69
N LYS A 26 9.27 -11.84 5.48
CA LYS A 26 9.43 -13.21 5.03
C LYS A 26 8.05 -13.86 5.06
N VAL A 27 7.71 -14.53 3.98
CA VAL A 27 6.42 -15.18 3.77
C VAL A 27 6.66 -16.66 3.60
N ASP A 28 6.03 -17.45 4.46
CA ASP A 28 5.99 -18.90 4.35
C ASP A 28 4.57 -19.32 3.93
N GLY A 29 4.47 -20.27 3.00
CA GLY A 29 3.20 -20.72 2.45
C GLY A 29 3.36 -21.94 1.55
N TYR A 30 2.40 -22.16 0.65
CA TYR A 30 2.39 -23.29 -0.27
C TYR A 30 2.03 -22.84 -1.70
N ASP A 31 2.55 -23.54 -2.71
CA ASP A 31 2.09 -23.34 -4.11
C ASP A 31 0.73 -24.02 -4.32
N ARG A 32 0.24 -23.92 -5.55
CA ARG A 32 -1.01 -24.53 -6.00
C ARG A 32 -1.02 -26.07 -5.92
N ASP A 33 0.15 -26.70 -5.82
CA ASP A 33 0.30 -28.15 -5.68
C ASP A 33 0.57 -28.56 -4.22
N GLY A 34 0.53 -27.62 -3.27
CA GLY A 34 0.76 -27.87 -1.86
C GLY A 34 2.23 -28.03 -1.47
N ARG A 35 3.19 -27.63 -2.32
CA ARG A 35 4.62 -27.65 -1.97
C ARG A 35 4.98 -26.40 -1.16
N PRO A 36 5.75 -26.54 -0.07
CA PRO A 36 6.10 -25.40 0.77
C PRO A 36 6.97 -24.41 0.01
N LEU A 37 6.73 -23.11 0.24
CA LEU A 37 7.53 -22.00 -0.23
C LEU A 37 7.89 -21.08 0.91
N SER A 38 9.05 -20.46 0.77
CA SER A 38 9.53 -19.39 1.63
C SER A 38 10.11 -18.30 0.73
N ARG A 39 9.60 -17.07 0.83
CA ARG A 39 10.04 -15.94 0.02
C ARG A 39 10.24 -14.71 0.87
N GLU A 40 11.29 -13.95 0.56
CA GLU A 40 11.55 -12.65 1.16
C GLU A 40 11.17 -11.56 0.17
N PHE A 41 10.45 -10.55 0.64
CA PHE A 41 10.07 -9.38 -0.15
C PHE A 41 10.61 -8.12 0.51
N THR A 42 10.90 -7.11 -0.30
CA THR A 42 11.38 -5.81 0.17
C THR A 42 10.64 -4.65 -0.50
N ASP A 43 10.71 -3.48 0.12
CA ASP A 43 10.21 -2.21 -0.37
C ASP A 43 8.75 -2.28 -0.88
N TRP A 44 8.53 -2.04 -2.18
CA TRP A 44 7.19 -2.04 -2.76
C TRP A 44 6.52 -3.42 -2.71
N GLU A 45 7.26 -4.49 -3.02
CA GLU A 45 6.69 -5.84 -3.04
C GLU A 45 6.31 -6.30 -1.63
N ALA A 46 7.14 -5.97 -0.63
CA ALA A 46 6.79 -6.22 0.77
C ALA A 46 5.53 -5.45 1.16
N HIS A 47 5.44 -4.18 0.76
CA HIS A 47 4.30 -3.33 1.06
C HIS A 47 3.00 -3.87 0.43
N LEU A 48 3.06 -4.24 -0.85
CA LEU A 48 1.95 -4.85 -1.57
C LEU A 48 1.53 -6.18 -0.95
N TYR A 49 2.47 -7.07 -0.64
CA TYR A 49 2.14 -8.36 -0.05
C TYR A 49 1.42 -8.19 1.30
N GLN A 50 1.85 -7.24 2.12
CA GLN A 50 1.19 -6.92 3.38
C GLN A 50 -0.24 -6.39 3.18
N HIS A 51 -0.51 -5.65 2.10
CA HIS A 51 -1.88 -5.27 1.72
C HIS A 51 -2.74 -6.50 1.40
N GLU A 52 -2.23 -7.39 0.55
CA GLU A 52 -2.97 -8.60 0.17
C GLU A 52 -3.15 -9.56 1.36
N HIS A 53 -2.17 -9.62 2.25
CA HIS A 53 -2.25 -10.41 3.48
C HIS A 53 -3.30 -9.85 4.45
N ASP A 54 -3.40 -8.53 4.60
CA ASP A 54 -4.44 -7.91 5.43
C ASP A 54 -5.86 -8.36 5.01
N HIS A 55 -6.12 -8.57 3.71
CA HIS A 55 -7.42 -9.10 3.25
C HIS A 55 -7.71 -10.52 3.76
N LEU A 56 -6.70 -11.36 3.97
CA LEU A 56 -6.87 -12.70 4.55
C LEU A 56 -7.37 -12.62 6.00
N ASP A 57 -7.01 -11.54 6.70
CA ASP A 57 -7.45 -11.25 8.06
C ASP A 57 -8.73 -10.37 8.10
N GLY A 58 -9.31 -10.05 6.95
CA GLY A 58 -10.47 -9.16 6.84
C GLY A 58 -10.18 -7.69 7.14
N ILE A 59 -8.92 -7.27 7.04
CA ILE A 59 -8.46 -5.90 7.30
C ILE A 59 -8.32 -5.15 5.98
N LEU A 60 -8.95 -3.97 5.89
CA LEU A 60 -8.77 -3.06 4.76
C LEU A 60 -7.71 -1.98 5.07
N PHE A 61 -7.04 -1.48 4.03
CA PHE A 61 -5.98 -0.48 4.20
C PHE A 61 -6.38 0.80 4.97
N PRO A 62 -7.63 1.33 4.95
CA PRO A 62 -7.98 2.50 5.74
C PRO A 62 -7.78 2.29 7.25
N TYR A 63 -7.84 1.04 7.73
CA TYR A 63 -7.57 0.69 9.13
C TYR A 63 -6.08 0.65 9.49
N ARG A 64 -5.18 0.71 8.50
CA ARG A 64 -3.71 0.78 8.70
C ARG A 64 -3.18 2.21 8.65
N VAL A 65 -4.04 3.19 8.41
CA VAL A 65 -3.65 4.59 8.27
C VAL A 65 -3.29 5.18 9.63
N ALA A 66 -2.11 5.77 9.74
CA ALA A 66 -1.61 6.36 10.98
C ALA A 66 -2.38 7.63 11.41
N ASP A 67 -2.83 8.41 10.44
CA ASP A 67 -3.62 9.63 10.64
C ASP A 67 -4.65 9.77 9.51
N PRO A 68 -5.94 10.00 9.80
CA PRO A 68 -6.98 10.14 8.78
C PRO A 68 -6.67 11.17 7.68
N ARG A 69 -5.84 12.19 7.96
CA ARG A 69 -5.39 13.20 6.99
C ARG A 69 -4.55 12.61 5.85
N HIS A 70 -3.99 11.42 6.02
CA HIS A 70 -3.25 10.72 4.96
C HIS A 70 -4.18 10.12 3.89
N MET A 71 -5.50 10.12 4.13
CA MET A 71 -6.48 9.64 3.18
C MET A 71 -6.95 10.79 2.29
N VAL A 72 -7.05 10.50 0.99
CA VAL A 72 -7.56 11.41 -0.03
C VAL A 72 -8.40 10.60 -1.03
N THR A 73 -9.23 11.27 -1.79
CA THR A 73 -9.86 10.67 -2.97
C THR A 73 -8.82 10.42 -4.08
N ALA A 74 -9.14 9.52 -5.00
CA ALA A 74 -8.31 9.27 -6.19
C ALA A 74 -8.11 10.56 -7.01
N ASP A 75 -9.18 11.33 -7.22
CA ASP A 75 -9.15 12.59 -7.97
C ASP A 75 -8.27 13.65 -7.29
N GLU A 76 -8.29 13.73 -5.95
CA GLU A 76 -7.39 14.62 -5.19
C GLU A 76 -5.93 14.21 -5.32
N LEU A 77 -5.63 12.89 -5.33
CA LEU A 77 -4.27 12.38 -5.50
C LEU A 77 -3.72 12.67 -6.91
N GLU A 78 -4.58 12.66 -7.92
CA GLU A 78 -4.21 13.06 -9.29
C GLU A 78 -3.83 14.54 -9.36
N GLN A 79 -4.46 15.38 -8.53
CA GLN A 79 -4.23 16.82 -8.42
C GLN A 79 -3.19 17.21 -7.34
N ARG A 80 -2.35 16.26 -6.92
CA ARG A 80 -1.36 16.47 -5.84
C ARG A 80 -0.30 17.53 -6.14
N ASP A 81 -0.13 17.90 -7.40
CA ASP A 81 0.73 19.01 -7.81
C ASP A 81 0.29 20.35 -7.20
N ARG A 82 -1.01 20.48 -6.86
CA ARG A 82 -1.60 21.66 -6.23
C ARG A 82 -1.58 21.64 -4.70
N TRP A 83 -1.13 20.56 -4.08
CA TRP A 83 -1.11 20.47 -2.63
C TRP A 83 -0.13 21.47 -2.02
N PRO A 84 -0.47 22.05 -0.86
CA PRO A 84 0.48 22.80 -0.05
C PRO A 84 1.69 21.94 0.32
N ASP A 85 2.82 22.58 0.59
CA ASP A 85 4.02 21.87 1.03
C ASP A 85 3.77 21.13 2.35
N GLY A 86 4.23 19.87 2.41
CA GLY A 86 4.06 19.00 3.58
C GLY A 86 2.66 18.43 3.76
N TRP A 87 1.71 18.71 2.86
CA TRP A 87 0.39 18.08 2.84
C TRP A 87 0.38 16.79 1.99
N PRO A 88 -0.40 15.74 2.36
CA PRO A 88 -0.99 15.51 3.68
C PRO A 88 0.05 15.24 4.77
N VAL A 89 1.20 14.69 4.37
CA VAL A 89 2.41 14.55 5.18
C VAL A 89 3.65 14.68 4.30
N PRO A 90 4.83 15.00 4.89
CA PRO A 90 6.08 15.07 4.14
C PRO A 90 6.35 13.79 3.33
N GLY A 91 6.72 13.94 2.06
CA GLY A 91 7.02 12.84 1.14
C GLY A 91 5.81 12.25 0.41
N ALA A 92 4.58 12.54 0.85
CA ALA A 92 3.37 12.00 0.23
C ALA A 92 3.14 12.58 -1.18
N ARG A 93 3.46 13.86 -1.39
CA ARG A 93 3.33 14.53 -2.70
C ARG A 93 4.27 13.94 -3.74
N GLU A 94 5.50 13.64 -3.35
CA GLU A 94 6.57 13.15 -4.22
C GLU A 94 6.57 11.62 -4.38
N ALA A 95 5.85 10.90 -3.51
CA ALA A 95 5.80 9.46 -3.55
C ALA A 95 5.27 8.94 -4.91
N PRO A 96 5.93 7.94 -5.52
CA PRO A 96 5.49 7.39 -6.79
C PRO A 96 4.15 6.67 -6.60
N ILE A 97 3.20 6.94 -7.49
CA ILE A 97 1.99 6.13 -7.59
C ILE A 97 2.35 4.85 -8.32
N ARG A 98 2.26 3.72 -7.61
CA ARG A 98 2.48 2.40 -8.19
C ARG A 98 1.14 1.75 -8.48
N VAL A 99 0.91 1.49 -9.76
CA VAL A 99 -0.27 0.75 -10.22
C VAL A 99 0.11 -0.71 -10.33
N VAL A 100 -0.61 -1.57 -9.61
CA VAL A 100 -0.53 -3.02 -9.84
C VAL A 100 -1.30 -3.30 -11.13
N ASN A 101 -0.59 -3.68 -12.20
CA ASN A 101 -1.24 -4.22 -13.38
C ASN A 101 -1.68 -5.65 -13.04
N PRO A 102 -2.98 -6.00 -13.13
CA PRO A 102 -3.49 -7.33 -12.77
C PRO A 102 -3.02 -8.47 -13.71
N GLY A 103 -2.04 -8.23 -14.58
CA GLY A 103 -1.54 -9.19 -15.57
C GLY A 103 -0.02 -9.21 -15.76
N GLY A 104 0.75 -8.68 -14.80
CA GLY A 104 2.22 -8.70 -14.80
C GLY A 104 2.77 -9.40 -13.58
#